data_AF-A0A0Q1AED6-F1
#
_entry.id   AF-A0A0Q1AED6-F1
#
_cell.length_a   1.000
_cell.length_b   1.000
_cell.length_c   1.000
_cell.angle_alpha   90.00
_cell.angle_beta   90.00
_cell.angle_gamma   90.00
#
_symmetry.space_group_name_H-M   'P 1'
#
loop_
_entity.id
_entity.type
_entity.pdbx_description
1 polymer ?
#
loop_
_entity_poly.entity_id
_entity_poly.type
_entity_poly.pdbx_seq_one_letter_code
_entity_poly.pdbx_strand_id
1 'polypeptide(L)'
;EALRIRVKEEGARLTYKGPKLDSETKSRIELTVRVDDPKALESILESIGFSRTAAVKKRRTKYALGEAVLAVDEVEGLGTFIEVELSGGEDWEDQKRTALEILARLGRPKSIRKSYLELLNESER
;
A
#
# COMPACT_ATOMS: atom_id res chain seq x y z
N GLU A 1 -0.64 -3.92 -11.70
CA GLU A 1 0.37 -3.02 -11.10
C GLU A 1 -0.27 -1.71 -10.67
N ALA A 2 0.47 -0.75 -10.10
CA ALA A 2 -0.07 0.59 -9.81
C ALA A 2 1.00 1.68 -9.72
N LEU A 3 0.65 2.90 -10.16
CA LEU A 3 1.41 4.13 -9.95
C LEU A 3 0.58 5.07 -9.08
N ARG A 4 1.20 5.73 -8.10
CA ARG A 4 0.46 6.58 -7.15
C ARG A 4 1.27 7.78 -6.70
N ILE A 5 0.68 8.97 -6.83
CA ILE A 5 1.10 10.18 -6.10
C ILE A 5 0.43 10.16 -4.72
N ARG A 6 1.22 10.35 -3.66
CA ARG A 6 0.71 10.52 -2.29
C ARG A 6 1.21 11.85 -1.74
N VAL A 7 0.29 12.67 -1.27
CA VAL A 7 0.57 13.95 -0.58
C VAL A 7 0.33 13.78 0.91
N LYS A 8 1.27 14.29 1.72
CA LYS A 8 1.22 14.36 3.18
C LYS A 8 1.79 15.71 3.64
N GLU A 9 1.65 16.05 4.92
CA GLU A 9 2.28 17.24 5.53
C GLU A 9 3.80 17.25 5.33
N GLU A 10 4.46 16.09 5.48
CA GLU A 10 5.90 15.89 5.29
C GLU A 10 6.37 15.96 3.82
N GLY A 11 5.47 16.21 2.86
CA GLY A 11 5.76 16.30 1.43
C GLY A 11 5.09 15.21 0.58
N ALA A 12 5.32 15.31 -0.74
CA ALA A 12 4.74 14.40 -1.72
C ALA A 12 5.71 13.30 -2.17
N ARG A 13 5.16 12.17 -2.57
CA ARG A 13 5.91 11.02 -3.08
C ARG A 13 5.21 10.38 -4.27
N LEU A 14 6.00 9.97 -5.26
CA LEU A 14 5.57 9.07 -6.32
C LEU A 14 5.99 7.66 -5.96
N THR A 15 5.05 6.71 -6.00
CA THR A 15 5.34 5.30 -5.79
C THR A 15 4.89 4.50 -7.01
N TYR A 16 5.83 3.89 -7.73
CA TYR A 16 5.53 2.75 -8.58
C TYR A 16 5.50 1.50 -7.71
N LYS A 17 4.49 0.67 -7.89
CA LYS A 17 4.47 -0.63 -7.25
C LYS A 17 4.21 -1.71 -8.31
N GLY A 18 5.10 -2.69 -8.34
CA GLY A 18 5.17 -3.74 -9.36
C GLY A 18 4.06 -4.79 -9.23
N PRO A 19 4.12 -5.89 -10.01
CA PRO A 19 3.18 -6.99 -9.89
C PRO A 19 3.30 -7.65 -8.51
N LYS A 20 2.22 -8.27 -8.05
CA LYS A 20 2.23 -9.07 -6.81
C LYS A 20 3.06 -10.34 -7.07
N LEU A 21 3.98 -10.66 -6.17
CA LEU A 21 4.97 -11.74 -6.37
C LEU A 21 4.45 -13.12 -5.96
N ASP A 22 3.44 -13.19 -5.08
CA ASP A 22 2.92 -14.46 -4.58
C ASP A 22 1.40 -14.44 -4.42
N SER A 23 0.81 -15.62 -4.24
CA SER A 23 -0.64 -15.82 -4.18
C SER A 23 -1.29 -15.54 -2.82
N GLU A 24 -0.50 -15.35 -1.76
CA GLU A 24 -0.98 -15.26 -0.38
C GLU A 24 -0.85 -13.85 0.19
N THR A 25 0.08 -13.03 -0.28
CA THR A 25 0.31 -11.68 0.25
C THR A 25 0.24 -10.60 -0.82
N LYS A 26 0.52 -9.36 -0.41
CA LYS A 26 0.65 -8.19 -1.29
C LYS A 26 2.12 -7.87 -1.57
N SER A 27 3.05 -8.79 -1.32
CA SER A 27 4.48 -8.64 -1.61
C SER A 27 4.72 -8.25 -3.06
N ARG A 28 5.54 -7.23 -3.26
CA ARG A 28 5.85 -6.62 -4.55
C ARG A 28 7.02 -5.67 -4.40
N ILE A 29 7.69 -5.39 -5.51
CA ILE A 29 8.65 -4.29 -5.61
C ILE A 29 7.90 -2.97 -5.46
N GLU A 30 8.41 -2.07 -4.63
CA GLU A 30 7.95 -0.68 -4.53
C GLU A 30 9.13 0.27 -4.75
N LEU A 31 9.02 1.13 -5.76
CA LEU A 31 9.98 2.19 -6.03
C LEU A 31 9.34 3.52 -5.63
N THR A 32 9.92 4.21 -4.64
CA THR A 32 9.37 5.46 -4.11
C THR A 32 10.39 6.58 -4.17
N VAL A 33 9.99 7.71 -4.75
CA VAL A 33 10.79 8.94 -4.80
C VAL A 33 10.04 10.11 -4.17
N ARG A 34 10.79 11.08 -3.64
CA ARG A 34 10.22 12.37 -3.21
C ARG A 34 9.89 13.20 -4.44
N VAL A 35 8.87 14.04 -4.31
CA VAL A 35 8.41 14.93 -5.36
C VAL A 35 8.22 16.31 -4.76
N ASP A 36 8.89 17.30 -5.33
CA ASP A 36 8.82 18.68 -4.85
C ASP A 36 7.50 19.35 -5.26
N ASP A 37 7.09 19.15 -6.52
CA ASP A 37 5.81 19.65 -7.05
C ASP A 37 4.92 18.49 -7.53
N PRO A 38 3.98 18.01 -6.68
CA PRO A 38 3.07 16.94 -7.07
C PRO A 38 2.08 17.35 -8.17
N LYS A 39 1.77 18.64 -8.33
CA LYS A 39 0.84 19.12 -9.36
C LYS A 39 1.51 19.10 -10.72
N ALA A 40 2.75 19.60 -10.80
CA ALA A 40 3.54 19.50 -12.03
C ALA A 40 3.74 18.04 -12.44
N LEU A 41 4.02 17.14 -11.48
CA LEU A 41 4.10 15.71 -11.77
C LEU A 41 2.78 15.12 -12.28
N GLU A 42 1.64 15.48 -11.68
CA GLU A 42 0.31 15.07 -12.17
C GLU A 42 0.11 15.50 -13.62
N SER A 43 0.41 16.76 -13.96
CA SER A 43 0.31 17.26 -15.35
C SER A 43 1.26 16.55 -16.32
N ILE A 44 2.49 16.21 -15.89
CA ILE A 44 3.43 15.41 -16.71
C ILE A 44 2.85 14.03 -16.99
N LEU A 45 2.34 13.34 -15.96
CA LEU A 45 1.77 12.01 -16.10
C LEU A 45 0.54 12.02 -17.01
N GLU A 46 -0.33 13.02 -16.88
CA GLU A 46 -1.47 13.22 -17.78
C GLU A 46 -1.04 13.44 -19.23
N SER A 47 -0.01 14.26 -19.44
CA SER A 47 0.52 14.57 -20.78
C SER A 47 1.11 13.36 -21.49
N ILE A 48 1.57 12.35 -20.76
CA ILE A 48 2.12 11.09 -21.31
C ILE A 48 1.11 9.93 -21.29
N GLY A 49 -0.17 10.23 -21.05
CA GLY A 49 -1.28 9.27 -21.24
C GLY A 49 -1.74 8.55 -19.97
N PHE A 50 -1.26 8.91 -18.78
CA PHE A 50 -1.91 8.47 -17.54
C PHE A 50 -3.17 9.29 -17.28
N SER A 51 -4.11 8.71 -16.53
CA SER A 51 -5.27 9.43 -16.02
C SER A 51 -5.49 9.07 -14.56
N ARG A 52 -6.02 10.02 -13.79
CA ARG A 52 -6.34 9.80 -12.39
C ARG A 52 -7.51 8.80 -12.28
N THR A 53 -7.22 7.63 -11.71
CA THR A 53 -8.24 6.57 -11.58
C THR A 53 -9.18 6.80 -10.39
N ALA A 54 -8.66 7.04 -9.19
CA ALA A 54 -9.46 7.35 -8.00
C ALA A 54 -8.61 7.96 -6.89
N ALA A 55 -9.26 8.34 -5.79
CA ALA A 55 -8.60 8.82 -4.57
C ALA A 55 -8.95 7.92 -3.39
N VAL A 56 -7.94 7.47 -2.64
CA VAL A 56 -8.13 6.73 -1.39
C VAL A 56 -7.78 7.64 -0.22
N LYS A 57 -8.77 8.00 0.59
CA LYS A 57 -8.58 8.75 1.83
C LYS A 57 -8.56 7.80 3.02
N LYS A 58 -7.57 7.96 3.91
CA LYS A 58 -7.44 7.14 5.10
C LYS A 58 -6.65 7.83 6.20
N ARG A 59 -6.91 7.43 7.44
CA ARG A 59 -6.05 7.70 8.60
C ARG A 59 -5.25 6.44 8.93
N ARG A 60 -3.93 6.57 9.07
CA ARG A 60 -3.03 5.45 9.40
C ARG A 60 -2.34 5.70 10.73
N THR A 61 -2.46 4.76 11.65
CA THR A 61 -1.65 4.70 12.88
C THR A 61 -0.61 3.59 12.72
N LYS A 62 0.66 3.91 12.95
CA LYS A 62 1.78 2.96 12.81
C LYS A 62 2.31 2.53 14.17
N TYR A 63 2.63 1.25 14.28
CA TYR A 63 3.34 0.65 15.42
C TYR A 63 4.54 -0.13 14.89
N ALA A 64 5.63 -0.15 15.65
CA ALA A 64 6.79 -0.99 15.37
C ALA A 64 6.75 -2.25 16.25
N LEU A 65 7.01 -3.40 15.64
CA LEU A 65 7.13 -4.68 16.33
C LEU A 65 8.33 -5.44 15.75
N GLY A 66 9.51 -5.26 16.36
CA GLY A 66 10.76 -5.72 15.78
C GLY A 66 10.99 -5.06 14.41
N GLU A 67 11.22 -5.88 13.39
CA GLU A 67 11.37 -5.42 11.99
C GLU A 67 10.04 -5.16 11.27
N ALA A 68 8.92 -5.56 11.89
CA ALA A 68 7.59 -5.37 11.32
C ALA A 68 7.02 -3.99 11.65
N VAL A 69 6.35 -3.40 10.66
CA VAL A 69 5.50 -2.23 10.83
C VAL A 69 4.05 -2.67 10.77
N LEU A 70 3.33 -2.49 11.88
CA LEU A 70 1.88 -2.65 11.92
C LEU A 70 1.23 -1.32 11.56
N ALA A 71 0.35 -1.32 10.57
CA ALA A 71 -0.40 -0.15 10.17
C ALA A 71 -1.90 -0.41 10.34
N VAL A 72 -2.52 0.27 11.30
CA VAL A 72 -3.98 0.29 11.45
C VAL A 72 -4.51 1.43 10.59
N ASP A 73 -5.31 1.07 9.60
CA ASP A 73 -5.85 1.97 8.58
C ASP A 73 -7.36 2.10 8.73
N GLU A 74 -7.83 3.31 8.94
CA GLU A 74 -9.23 3.69 8.86
C GLU A 74 -9.47 4.33 7.50
N VAL A 75 -10.11 3.59 6.59
CA VAL A 75 -10.28 3.95 5.19
C VAL A 75 -11.72 4.43 4.96
N GLU A 76 -11.85 5.64 4.43
CA GLU A 76 -13.14 6.23 4.07
C GLU A 76 -13.86 5.33 3.06
N GLY A 77 -15.10 4.92 3.37
CA GLY A 77 -15.90 4.02 2.53
C GLY A 77 -15.65 2.51 2.72
N LEU A 78 -14.57 2.08 3.40
CA LEU A 78 -14.26 0.64 3.58
C LEU A 78 -14.16 0.17 5.03
N GLY A 79 -13.99 1.09 5.99
CA GLY A 79 -13.83 0.74 7.41
C GLY A 79 -12.38 0.55 7.83
N THR A 80 -12.14 -0.32 8.83
CA THR A 80 -10.83 -0.46 9.49
C THR A 80 -10.09 -1.71 9.03
N PHE A 81 -8.80 -1.57 8.74
CA PHE A 81 -7.90 -2.63 8.31
C PHE A 81 -6.61 -2.62 9.13
N ILE A 82 -5.92 -3.76 9.15
CA ILE A 82 -4.55 -3.86 9.64
C ILE A 82 -3.65 -4.38 8.52
N GLU A 83 -2.54 -3.71 8.28
CA GLU A 83 -1.45 -4.18 7.43
C GLU A 83 -0.24 -4.55 8.31
N VAL A 84 0.40 -5.68 8.01
CA VAL A 84 1.68 -6.09 8.59
C VAL A 84 2.71 -6.01 7.48
N GLU A 85 3.58 -5.02 7.57
CA GLU A 85 4.59 -4.72 6.55
C GLU A 85 5.97 -5.16 7.06
N LEU A 86 6.65 -6.00 6.30
CA LEU A 86 8.08 -6.26 6.43
C LEU A 86 8.73 -6.01 5.06
N SER A 87 10.00 -5.60 5.07
CA SER A 87 10.79 -5.40 3.86
C SER A 87 11.89 -6.46 3.81
N GLY A 88 11.96 -7.19 2.71
CA GLY A 88 13.02 -8.15 2.41
C GLY A 88 13.78 -7.74 1.15
N GLY A 89 14.95 -8.32 0.94
CA GLY A 89 15.70 -8.19 -0.31
C GLY A 89 15.18 -9.12 -1.39
N GLU A 90 16.08 -9.71 -2.18
CA GLU A 90 15.72 -10.74 -3.18
C GLU A 90 15.10 -11.98 -2.52
N ASP A 91 15.60 -12.35 -1.34
CA ASP A 91 15.01 -13.38 -0.48
C ASP A 91 14.13 -12.73 0.58
N TRP A 92 12.81 -12.89 0.44
CA TRP A 92 11.79 -12.27 1.28
C TRP A 92 10.85 -13.31 1.95
N GLU A 93 11.14 -14.60 1.79
CA GLU A 93 10.26 -15.68 2.28
C GLU A 93 10.14 -15.69 3.80
N ASP A 94 11.22 -15.40 4.52
CA ASP A 94 11.21 -15.29 5.98
C ASP A 94 10.36 -14.10 6.46
N GLN A 95 10.42 -12.96 5.76
CA GLN A 95 9.59 -11.80 6.04
C GLN A 95 8.11 -12.12 5.79
N LYS A 96 7.80 -12.86 4.71
CA LYS A 96 6.44 -13.36 4.44
C LYS A 96 5.93 -14.22 5.59
N ARG A 97 6.70 -15.25 5.98
CA ARG A 97 6.34 -16.16 7.06
C ARG A 97 6.10 -15.39 8.36
N THR A 98 7.01 -14.49 8.70
CA THR A 98 6.90 -13.63 9.88
C THR A 98 5.64 -12.76 9.86
N ALA A 99 5.30 -12.14 8.72
CA ALA A 99 4.09 -11.34 8.59
C ALA A 99 2.82 -12.17 8.83
N LEU A 100 2.76 -13.39 8.29
CA LEU A 100 1.63 -14.30 8.46
C LEU A 100 1.51 -14.81 9.90
N GLU A 101 2.62 -15.12 10.56
CA GLU A 101 2.66 -15.50 11.97
C GLU A 101 2.12 -14.37 12.87
N ILE A 102 2.52 -13.12 12.61
CA ILE A 102 2.00 -11.95 13.34
C ILE A 102 0.49 -11.80 13.13
N LEU A 103 0.00 -11.89 11.89
CA LEU A 103 -1.43 -11.84 11.58
C LEU A 103 -2.23 -12.94 12.30
N ALA A 104 -1.69 -14.16 12.35
CA ALA A 104 -2.30 -15.27 13.07
C ALA A 104 -2.40 -14.99 14.59
N ARG A 105 -1.33 -14.47 15.20
CA ARG A 105 -1.32 -14.08 16.63
C ARG A 105 -2.33 -12.97 16.95
N LEU A 106 -2.62 -12.10 15.98
CA LEU A 106 -3.64 -11.05 16.10
C LEU A 106 -5.08 -11.56 15.86
N GLY A 107 -5.28 -12.87 15.65
CA GLY A 107 -6.59 -13.45 15.34
C GLY A 107 -7.13 -13.03 13.97
N ARG A 108 -6.23 -12.73 13.02
CA ARG A 108 -6.55 -12.30 11.64
C ARG A 108 -5.76 -13.12 10.61
N PRO A 109 -5.89 -14.47 10.56
CA PRO A 109 -5.03 -15.33 9.75
C PRO A 109 -5.26 -15.21 8.23
N LYS A 110 -6.37 -14.61 7.79
CA LYS A 110 -6.68 -14.43 6.37
C LYS A 110 -6.18 -13.08 5.89
N SER A 111 -5.31 -13.08 4.89
CA SER A 111 -4.88 -11.85 4.22
C SER A 111 -5.92 -11.37 3.21
N ILE A 112 -5.99 -10.06 3.00
CA ILE A 112 -6.74 -9.46 1.90
C ILE A 112 -5.73 -9.00 0.86
N ARG A 113 -5.79 -9.60 -0.34
CA ARG A 113 -4.86 -9.27 -1.44
C ARG A 113 -5.33 -8.11 -2.32
N LYS A 114 -6.61 -7.75 -2.24
CA LYS A 114 -7.15 -6.55 -2.88
C LYS A 114 -6.60 -5.31 -2.18
N SER A 115 -6.16 -4.34 -2.97
CA SER A 115 -5.82 -3.00 -2.51
C SER A 115 -7.08 -2.22 -2.16
N TYR A 116 -6.95 -1.16 -1.37
CA TYR A 116 -8.09 -0.29 -1.07
C TYR A 116 -8.77 0.28 -2.31
N LEU A 117 -8.00 0.55 -3.37
CA LEU A 117 -8.56 0.97 -4.66
C LEU A 117 -9.43 -0.12 -5.28
N GLU A 118 -8.93 -1.37 -5.33
CA GLU A 118 -9.69 -2.52 -5.83
C GLU A 118 -10.96 -2.73 -5.00
N LEU A 119 -10.89 -2.59 -3.67
CA LEU A 119 -12.04 -2.74 -2.78
C LEU A 119 -13.08 -1.61 -2.94
N LEU A 120 -12.65 -0.35 -3.07
CA LEU A 120 -13.57 0.77 -3.30
C LEU A 120 -14.33 0.62 -4.61
N ASN A 121 -13.62 0.25 -5.69
CA ASN A 121 -14.24 0.02 -7.00
C ASN A 121 -15.26 -1.14 -6.99
N GLU A 122 -15.13 -2.08 -6.06
CA GLU A 122 -16.11 -3.16 -5.87
C GLU A 122 -17.31 -2.72 -5.03
N SER A 123 -17.13 -1.81 -4.07
CA SER A 123 -18.22 -1.29 -3.24
C SER A 123 -19.12 -0.26 -3.94
N GLU A 124 -18.64 0.34 -5.02
CA GLU A 124 -19.40 1.29 -5.84
C GLU A 124 -20.25 0.63 -6.94
N ARG A 125 -20.25 -0.72 -7.01
CA ARG A 125 -21.07 -1.52 -7.94
C ARG A 125 -22.26 -2.14 -7.22
#